data_AF-A0A535U609-F1
#
_entry.id   AF-A0A535U609-F1
#
_cell.length_a   1.000
_cell.length_b   1.000
_cell.length_c   1.000
_cell.angle_alpha   90.00
_cell.angle_beta   90.00
_cell.angle_gamma   90.00
#
_symmetry.space_group_name_H-M   'P 1'
#
loop_
_entity.id
_entity.type
_entity.pdbx_description
1 polymer ?
#
loop_
_entity_poly.entity_id
_entity_poly.type
_entity_poly.pdbx_seq_one_letter_code
_entity_poly.pdbx_strand_id
1 'polypeptide(L)'
;MLDGAIVPPSEQPGKPRWVPSSPGKRSAALFPQLTPLIGREREVAGVCDLLARPNVRLLVLTGAGGVGKTRLSLQIATDLLDAFPDGVHVVPLAPISTADLVLPTIAQVLGLGESADLPAIERLNDYLQDRHLLLLLDNFEQVITAAPLLAELLQSCPHLKMLVTSREALRIHGAYEFPVPPLALPDLKHLPDIETL
;
A
#
# COMPACT_ATOMS: atom_id res chain seq x y z
N MET A 1 37.76 27.18 53.15
CA MET A 1 37.09 25.87 52.96
C MET A 1 35.69 26.17 52.46
N LEU A 2 35.43 25.94 51.17
CA LEU A 2 34.11 26.11 50.55
C LEU A 2 33.66 24.70 50.15
N ASP A 3 32.60 24.21 50.79
CA ASP A 3 31.99 22.92 50.44
C ASP A 3 31.18 23.06 49.15
N GLY A 4 31.63 22.35 48.11
CA GLY A 4 30.97 22.25 46.82
C GLY A 4 29.73 21.36 46.91
N ALA A 5 28.55 21.97 46.79
CA ALA A 5 27.32 21.23 46.57
C ALA A 5 27.32 20.66 45.14
N ILE A 6 27.31 19.33 45.06
CA ILE A 6 27.10 18.57 43.81
C ILE A 6 25.64 18.76 43.40
N VAL A 7 25.42 19.43 42.26
CA VAL A 7 24.11 19.55 41.62
C VAL A 7 23.83 18.25 40.86
N PRO A 8 22.70 17.56 41.08
CA PRO A 8 22.37 16.36 40.31
C PRO A 8 22.07 16.71 38.84
N PRO A 9 22.32 15.79 37.89
CA PRO A 9 22.04 16.04 36.48
C PRO A 9 20.54 16.22 36.25
N SER A 10 20.20 17.27 35.51
CA SER A 10 18.85 17.56 35.04
C SER A 10 18.32 16.40 34.19
N GLU A 11 17.21 15.79 34.62
CA GLU A 11 16.41 14.90 33.77
C GLU A 11 15.96 15.67 32.53
N GLN A 12 16.44 15.25 31.36
CA GLN A 12 15.91 15.74 30.09
C GLN A 12 14.48 15.19 29.94
N PRO A 13 13.47 16.03 29.62
CA PRO A 13 12.13 15.52 29.35
C PRO A 13 12.20 14.58 28.15
N GLY A 14 11.82 13.32 28.37
CA GLY A 14 11.79 12.29 27.32
C GLY A 14 10.99 12.79 26.12
N LYS A 15 11.50 12.53 24.91
CA LYS A 15 10.85 12.90 23.64
C LYS A 15 9.35 12.52 23.72
N PRO A 16 8.42 13.42 23.38
CA PRO A 16 7.00 13.09 23.41
C PRO A 16 6.78 11.89 22.48
N ARG A 17 6.34 10.77 23.07
CA ARG A 17 5.91 9.60 22.30
C ARG A 17 4.67 10.03 21.55
N TRP A 18 4.84 10.38 20.27
CA TRP A 18 3.72 10.76 19.42
C TRP A 18 2.72 9.60 19.41
N VAL A 19 1.50 9.88 19.85
CA VAL A 19 0.40 8.92 19.82
C VAL A 19 -0.47 9.31 18.63
N PRO A 20 -0.32 8.67 17.46
CA PRO A 20 -1.17 8.96 16.32
C PRO A 20 -2.63 8.64 16.69
N SER A 21 -3.53 9.57 16.41
CA SER A 21 -4.96 9.26 16.31
C SER A 21 -5.09 8.20 15.21
N SER A 22 -5.55 7.00 15.58
CA SER A 22 -5.65 5.90 14.61
C SER A 22 -6.53 6.34 13.43
N PRO A 23 -6.01 6.35 12.19
CA PRO A 23 -6.87 6.45 11.02
C PRO A 23 -7.92 5.35 11.12
N GLY A 24 -9.15 5.60 10.67
CA GLY A 24 -10.14 4.53 10.56
C GLY A 24 -9.57 3.36 9.76
N LYS A 25 -10.00 2.12 10.07
CA LYS A 25 -9.51 0.87 9.43
C LYS A 25 -9.63 0.85 7.88
N ARG A 26 -10.26 1.87 7.29
CA ARG A 26 -10.54 2.01 5.86
C ARG A 26 -10.12 3.40 5.40
N SER A 27 -9.38 3.47 4.29
CA SER A 27 -9.24 4.73 3.54
C SER A 27 -10.57 5.11 2.90
N ALA A 28 -10.85 6.41 2.80
CA ALA A 28 -12.00 6.93 2.07
C ALA A 28 -12.03 6.42 0.61
N ALA A 29 -10.89 6.10 0.00
CA ALA A 29 -10.81 5.64 -1.38
C ALA A 29 -11.38 4.22 -1.64
N LEU A 30 -11.77 3.46 -0.61
CA LEU A 30 -12.41 2.13 -0.77
C LEU A 30 -13.94 2.20 -0.94
N PHE A 31 -14.48 3.29 -1.49
CA PHE A 31 -15.92 3.39 -1.75
C PHE A 31 -16.41 2.25 -2.66
N PRO A 32 -17.65 1.75 -2.44
CA PRO A 32 -18.22 0.70 -3.27
C PRO A 32 -18.27 1.15 -4.73
N GLN A 33 -17.72 0.31 -5.61
CA GLN A 33 -17.68 0.57 -7.04
C GLN A 33 -19.11 0.55 -7.61
N LEU A 34 -19.48 1.56 -8.39
CA LEU A 34 -20.84 1.71 -8.95
C LEU A 34 -21.24 0.59 -9.93
N THR A 35 -20.27 -0.19 -10.38
CA THR A 35 -20.47 -1.31 -11.31
C THR A 35 -19.77 -2.56 -10.78
N PRO A 36 -20.28 -3.77 -11.07
CA PRO A 36 -19.66 -5.02 -10.67
C PRO A 36 -18.39 -5.30 -11.48
N LEU A 37 -17.35 -5.84 -10.83
CA LEU A 37 -16.13 -6.28 -11.51
C LEU A 37 -16.39 -7.61 -12.21
N ILE A 38 -16.45 -7.60 -13.55
CA ILE A 38 -16.85 -8.78 -14.35
C ILE A 38 -15.62 -9.56 -14.81
N GLY A 39 -15.64 -10.89 -14.63
CA GLY A 39 -14.70 -11.82 -15.26
C GLY A 39 -13.29 -11.74 -14.69
N ARG A 40 -13.17 -11.35 -13.41
CA ARG A 40 -11.91 -11.20 -12.68
C ARG A 40 -11.86 -11.98 -11.37
N GLU A 41 -12.81 -12.88 -11.16
CA GLU A 41 -12.97 -13.62 -9.91
C GLU A 41 -11.74 -14.49 -9.62
N ARG A 42 -11.13 -15.04 -10.68
CA ARG A 42 -9.90 -15.85 -10.58
C ARG A 42 -8.69 -15.00 -10.20
N GLU A 43 -8.55 -13.82 -10.80
CA GLU A 43 -7.45 -12.90 -10.50
C GLU A 43 -7.57 -12.35 -9.07
N VAL A 44 -8.77 -11.97 -8.65
CA VAL A 44 -9.04 -11.55 -7.27
C VAL A 44 -8.65 -12.66 -6.30
N ALA A 45 -9.20 -13.87 -6.48
CA ALA A 45 -8.89 -15.01 -5.61
C ALA A 45 -7.39 -15.34 -5.58
N GLY A 46 -6.74 -15.39 -6.75
CA GLY A 46 -5.32 -15.69 -6.85
C GLY A 46 -4.43 -14.66 -6.15
N VAL A 47 -4.75 -13.36 -6.25
CA VAL A 47 -3.99 -12.31 -5.56
C VAL A 47 -4.26 -12.34 -4.05
N CYS A 48 -5.51 -12.54 -3.62
CA CYS A 48 -5.84 -12.70 -2.20
C CYS A 48 -5.11 -13.90 -1.58
N ASP A 49 -5.09 -15.05 -2.26
CA ASP A 49 -4.37 -16.26 -1.82
C ASP A 49 -2.86 -16.04 -1.73
N LEU A 50 -2.28 -15.29 -2.66
CA LEU A 50 -0.87 -14.91 -2.60
C LEU A 50 -0.61 -13.98 -1.40
N LEU A 51 -1.41 -12.92 -1.24
CA LEU A 51 -1.28 -11.96 -0.14
C LEU A 51 -1.61 -12.56 1.23
N ALA A 52 -2.31 -13.69 1.32
CA ALA A 52 -2.49 -14.43 2.58
C ALA A 52 -1.19 -15.12 3.05
N ARG A 53 -0.24 -15.41 2.15
CA ARG A 53 1.01 -16.12 2.51
C ARG A 53 1.97 -15.20 3.27
N PRO A 54 2.51 -15.61 4.43
CA PRO A 54 3.37 -14.73 5.25
C PRO A 54 4.60 -14.17 4.51
N ASN A 55 5.18 -14.93 3.58
CA ASN A 55 6.37 -14.56 2.82
C ASN A 55 6.10 -13.67 1.60
N VAL A 56 4.84 -13.49 1.19
CA VAL A 56 4.46 -12.58 0.10
C VAL A 56 4.13 -11.21 0.71
N ARG A 57 5.12 -10.32 0.70
CA ARG A 57 5.01 -8.98 1.30
C ARG A 57 4.94 -7.85 0.28
N LEU A 58 5.36 -8.10 -0.95
CA LEU A 58 5.24 -7.19 -2.07
C LEU A 58 4.67 -7.96 -3.26
N LEU A 59 3.49 -7.55 -3.72
CA LEU A 59 2.87 -8.09 -4.92
C LEU A 59 2.63 -6.94 -5.91
N VAL A 60 3.04 -7.13 -7.15
CA VAL A 60 2.90 -6.14 -8.23
C VAL A 60 1.95 -6.68 -9.28
N LEU A 61 0.80 -6.04 -9.44
CA LEU A 61 -0.08 -6.23 -10.60
C LEU A 61 0.55 -5.52 -11.80
N THR A 62 1.03 -6.30 -12.78
CA THR A 62 1.60 -5.78 -14.02
C THR A 62 0.62 -5.93 -15.17
N GLY A 63 0.73 -5.09 -16.20
CA GLY A 63 -0.13 -5.18 -17.38
C GLY A 63 -0.30 -3.85 -18.09
N ALA A 64 -0.78 -3.89 -19.33
CA ALA A 64 -0.95 -2.70 -20.15
C ALA A 64 -1.87 -1.64 -19.53
N GLY A 65 -1.82 -0.41 -20.06
CA GLY A 65 -2.79 0.63 -19.71
C GLY A 65 -4.22 0.17 -20.02
N GLY A 66 -5.18 0.47 -19.14
CA GLY A 66 -6.60 0.19 -19.38
C GLY A 66 -7.06 -1.26 -19.14
N VAL A 67 -6.19 -2.21 -18.76
CA VAL A 67 -6.61 -3.61 -18.48
C VAL A 67 -7.42 -3.78 -17.18
N GLY A 68 -7.62 -2.71 -16.42
CA GLY A 68 -8.44 -2.69 -15.21
C GLY A 68 -7.67 -2.93 -13.90
N LYS A 69 -6.34 -2.78 -13.87
CA LYS A 69 -5.51 -3.03 -12.66
C LYS A 69 -6.00 -2.26 -11.42
N THR A 70 -6.31 -0.97 -11.56
CA THR A 70 -6.83 -0.13 -10.46
C THR A 70 -8.14 -0.67 -9.89
N ARG A 71 -9.05 -1.10 -10.78
CA ARG A 71 -10.34 -1.62 -10.33
C ARG A 71 -10.20 -2.99 -9.68
N LEU A 72 -9.34 -3.85 -10.24
CA LEU A 72 -8.99 -5.14 -9.67
C LEU A 72 -8.34 -4.99 -8.29
N SER A 73 -7.36 -4.08 -8.15
CA SER A 73 -6.65 -3.85 -6.89
C SER A 73 -7.55 -3.29 -5.79
N LEU A 74 -8.50 -2.41 -6.12
CA LEU A 74 -9.50 -1.91 -5.18
C LEU A 74 -10.46 -3.01 -4.70
N GLN A 75 -10.87 -3.93 -5.59
CA GLN A 75 -11.67 -5.10 -5.19
C GLN A 75 -10.87 -6.00 -4.23
N ILE A 76 -9.62 -6.32 -4.58
CA ILE A 76 -8.72 -7.10 -3.72
C ILE A 76 -8.53 -6.43 -2.35
N ALA A 77 -8.29 -5.12 -2.33
CA ALA A 77 -8.14 -4.36 -1.09
C ALA A 77 -9.41 -4.38 -0.23
N THR A 78 -10.59 -4.38 -0.87
CA THR A 78 -11.89 -4.51 -0.19
C THR A 78 -12.06 -5.91 0.41
N ASP A 79 -11.75 -6.96 -0.35
CA ASP A 79 -11.90 -8.36 0.09
C ASP A 79 -10.91 -8.73 1.22
N LEU A 80 -9.80 -8.01 1.32
CA LEU A 80 -8.78 -8.20 2.34
C LEU A 80 -8.97 -7.34 3.60
N LEU A 81 -10.03 -6.54 3.70
CA LEU A 81 -10.25 -5.63 4.83
C LEU A 81 -10.16 -6.30 6.20
N ASP A 82 -10.70 -7.51 6.34
CA ASP A 82 -10.72 -8.24 7.61
C ASP A 82 -9.41 -9.01 7.87
N ALA A 83 -8.55 -9.18 6.85
CA ALA A 83 -7.27 -9.88 6.98
C ALA A 83 -6.15 -8.98 7.54
N PHE A 84 -6.32 -7.65 7.48
CA PHE A 84 -5.34 -6.67 7.96
C PHE A 84 -5.91 -5.87 9.15
N PRO A 85 -5.65 -6.27 10.41
CA PRO A 85 -6.29 -5.69 11.58
C PRO A 85 -5.92 -4.21 11.80
N ASP A 86 -4.76 -3.78 11.29
CA ASP A 86 -4.31 -2.38 11.31
C ASP A 86 -4.78 -1.57 10.10
N GLY A 87 -5.51 -2.19 9.18
CA GLY A 87 -6.22 -1.53 8.09
C GLY A 87 -5.65 -1.78 6.69
N VAL A 88 -6.43 -1.34 5.71
CA VAL A 88 -6.07 -1.33 4.30
C VAL A 88 -6.17 0.09 3.77
N HIS A 89 -5.06 0.60 3.23
CA HIS A 89 -4.94 1.99 2.80
C HIS A 89 -4.57 2.09 1.33
N VAL A 90 -5.38 2.84 0.59
CA VAL A 90 -5.14 3.13 -0.83
C VAL A 90 -4.37 4.44 -0.93
N VAL A 91 -3.25 4.38 -1.64
CA VAL A 91 -2.34 5.49 -1.90
C VAL A 91 -2.35 5.74 -3.42
N PRO A 92 -3.18 6.69 -3.91
CA PRO A 92 -3.22 7.02 -5.33
C PRO A 92 -1.97 7.80 -5.73
N LEU A 93 -1.16 7.26 -6.65
CA LEU A 93 0.07 7.92 -7.10
C LEU A 93 -0.06 8.58 -8.48
N ALA A 94 -1.21 8.48 -9.13
CA ALA A 94 -1.47 9.16 -10.41
C ALA A 94 -1.24 10.69 -10.41
N PRO A 95 -1.42 11.43 -9.30
CA PRO A 95 -1.12 12.86 -9.26
C PRO A 95 0.37 13.21 -9.05
N ILE A 96 1.23 12.24 -8.70
CA ILE A 96 2.64 12.51 -8.37
C ILE A 96 3.57 12.13 -9.52
N SER A 97 4.58 12.96 -9.76
CA SER A 97 5.51 12.79 -10.89
C SER A 97 6.97 12.60 -10.44
N THR A 98 7.24 12.63 -9.14
CA THR A 98 8.60 12.53 -8.61
C THR A 98 8.67 11.52 -7.46
N ALA A 99 9.77 10.77 -7.41
CA ALA A 99 9.93 9.65 -6.48
C ALA A 99 9.99 10.09 -4.99
N ASP A 100 10.50 11.28 -4.73
CA ASP A 100 10.62 11.87 -3.39
C ASP A 100 9.26 12.19 -2.75
N LEU A 101 8.18 12.31 -3.54
CA LEU A 101 6.83 12.54 -3.05
C LEU A 101 6.09 11.26 -2.63
N VAL A 102 6.61 10.07 -2.94
CA VAL A 102 5.95 8.79 -2.63
C VAL A 102 5.80 8.60 -1.12
N LEU A 103 6.89 8.72 -0.34
CA LEU A 103 6.85 8.53 1.10
C LEU A 103 6.00 9.59 1.83
N PRO A 104 6.13 10.91 1.52
CA PRO A 104 5.21 11.92 2.03
C PRO A 104 3.72 11.60 1.76
N THR A 105 3.40 11.13 0.56
CA THR A 105 2.02 10.78 0.18
C THR A 105 1.50 9.59 0.99
N ILE A 106 2.32 8.55 1.19
CA ILE A 106 1.98 7.42 2.08
C ILE A 106 1.74 7.92 3.50
N ALA A 107 2.64 8.77 4.03
CA ALA A 107 2.53 9.32 5.37
C ALA A 107 1.22 10.12 5.55
N GLN A 108 0.89 10.97 4.57
CA GLN A 108 -0.35 11.74 4.57
C GLN A 108 -1.60 10.84 4.56
N VAL A 109 -1.61 9.79 3.74
CA VAL A 109 -2.73 8.82 3.69
C VAL A 109 -2.90 8.08 5.02
N LEU A 110 -1.80 7.80 5.71
CA LEU A 110 -1.79 7.19 7.04
C LEU A 110 -2.06 8.22 8.18
N GLY A 111 -2.37 9.47 7.85
CA GLY A 111 -2.65 10.52 8.83
C GLY A 111 -1.42 10.93 9.65
N LEU A 112 -0.21 10.58 9.19
CA LEU A 112 1.01 11.10 9.76
C LEU A 112 1.16 12.52 9.17
N GLY A 113 1.12 13.55 10.02
CA GLY A 113 1.15 14.96 9.59
C GLY A 113 2.43 15.31 8.81
N GLU A 114 2.71 16.57 8.54
CA GLU A 114 4.05 16.98 8.09
C GLU A 114 4.94 17.33 9.29
N SER A 115 6.24 17.04 9.21
CA SER A 115 7.20 17.40 10.26
C SER A 115 8.50 17.84 9.59
N ALA A 116 8.96 19.04 9.94
CA ALA A 116 10.24 19.56 9.46
C ALA A 116 11.44 18.85 10.12
N ASP A 117 11.23 18.27 11.30
CA ASP A 117 12.30 17.72 12.14
C ASP A 117 12.56 16.24 11.91
N LEU A 118 11.62 15.53 11.25
CA LEU A 118 11.69 14.08 11.09
C LEU A 118 11.33 13.64 9.66
N PRO A 119 12.25 13.00 8.92
CA PRO A 119 12.01 12.51 7.57
C PRO A 119 10.79 11.59 7.47
N ALA A 120 10.12 11.58 6.31
CA ALA A 120 8.95 10.74 6.08
C ALA A 120 9.23 9.24 6.31
N ILE A 121 10.41 8.75 5.90
CA ILE A 121 10.81 7.35 6.07
C ILE A 121 10.87 6.94 7.55
N GLU A 122 11.43 7.78 8.42
CA GLU A 122 11.56 7.48 9.86
C GLU A 122 10.18 7.41 10.51
N ARG A 123 9.30 8.34 10.16
CA ARG A 123 7.91 8.37 10.68
C ARG A 123 7.09 7.17 10.22
N LEU A 124 7.29 6.76 8.97
CA LEU A 124 6.65 5.58 8.42
C LEU A 124 7.16 4.31 9.11
N ASN A 125 8.47 4.18 9.29
CA ASN A 125 9.08 3.05 10.01
C ASN A 125 8.51 2.95 11.44
N ASP A 126 8.53 4.05 12.20
CA ASP A 126 8.00 4.09 13.56
C ASP A 126 6.52 3.69 13.63
N TYR A 127 5.72 4.13 12.66
CA TYR A 127 4.29 3.84 12.61
C TYR A 127 3.98 2.40 12.14
N LEU A 128 4.74 1.87 11.19
CA LEU A 128 4.44 0.61 10.48
C LEU A 128 5.16 -0.61 11.06
N GLN A 129 6.22 -0.43 11.87
CA GLN A 129 7.08 -1.53 12.36
C GLN A 129 6.29 -2.71 12.97
N ASP A 130 5.29 -2.42 13.80
CA ASP A 130 4.52 -3.43 14.55
C ASP A 130 3.10 -3.64 13.98
N ARG A 131 2.80 -3.10 12.79
CA ARG A 131 1.43 -3.11 12.23
C ARG A 131 1.26 -4.12 11.11
N HIS A 132 0.17 -4.88 11.20
CA HIS A 132 -0.32 -5.76 10.15
C HIS A 132 -1.25 -5.00 9.20
N LEU A 133 -0.62 -4.23 8.31
CA LEU A 133 -1.27 -3.26 7.42
C LEU A 133 -1.01 -3.60 5.94
N LEU A 134 -2.00 -3.35 5.08
CA LEU A 134 -1.84 -3.41 3.62
C LEU A 134 -1.85 -2.00 3.00
N LEU A 135 -0.79 -1.67 2.26
CA LEU A 135 -0.76 -0.50 1.38
C LEU A 135 -1.07 -0.92 -0.06
N LEU A 136 -2.09 -0.31 -0.66
CA LEU A 136 -2.33 -0.35 -2.10
C LEU A 136 -1.73 0.90 -2.75
N LEU A 137 -0.64 0.73 -3.50
CA LEU A 137 0.02 1.78 -4.28
C LEU A 137 -0.46 1.71 -5.73
N ASP A 138 -1.36 2.62 -6.11
CA ASP A 138 -1.97 2.62 -7.45
C ASP A 138 -1.23 3.56 -8.41
N ASN A 139 -1.06 3.13 -9.66
CA ASN A 139 -0.40 3.85 -10.76
C ASN A 139 1.10 4.16 -10.54
N PHE A 140 1.88 3.16 -10.11
CA PHE A 140 3.30 3.31 -9.76
C PHE A 140 4.23 3.55 -10.96
N GLU A 141 3.79 3.31 -12.20
CA GLU A 141 4.63 3.48 -13.40
C GLU A 141 5.18 4.91 -13.59
N GLN A 142 4.54 5.93 -13.01
CA GLN A 142 4.98 7.32 -13.09
C GLN A 142 6.16 7.63 -12.16
N VAL A 143 6.35 6.80 -11.13
CA VAL A 143 7.35 6.97 -10.07
C VAL A 143 8.16 5.70 -9.87
N ILE A 144 8.40 4.94 -10.94
CA ILE A 144 9.11 3.65 -10.91
C ILE A 144 10.48 3.75 -10.22
N THR A 145 11.13 4.91 -10.29
CA THR A 145 12.41 5.21 -9.63
C THR A 145 12.33 5.25 -8.10
N ALA A 146 11.13 5.27 -7.51
CA ALA A 146 10.88 5.15 -6.07
C ALA A 146 10.88 3.70 -5.56
N ALA A 147 10.99 2.70 -6.46
CA ALA A 147 11.00 1.28 -6.07
C ALA A 147 11.99 0.94 -4.92
N PRO A 148 13.23 1.48 -4.87
CA PRO A 148 14.13 1.24 -3.75
C PRO A 148 13.58 1.67 -2.38
N LEU A 149 12.77 2.73 -2.33
CA LEU A 149 12.15 3.23 -1.08
C LEU A 149 11.12 2.24 -0.54
N LEU A 150 10.42 1.51 -1.41
CA LEU A 150 9.50 0.45 -0.97
C LEU A 150 10.26 -0.72 -0.36
N ALA A 151 11.40 -1.09 -0.95
CA ALA A 151 12.26 -2.14 -0.42
C ALA A 151 12.80 -1.76 0.97
N GLU A 152 13.22 -0.52 1.16
CA GLU A 152 13.67 0.01 2.45
C GLU A 152 12.57 -0.07 3.52
N LEU A 153 11.35 0.40 3.21
CA LEU A 153 10.20 0.27 4.13
C LEU A 153 9.91 -1.19 4.49
N LEU A 154 9.95 -2.10 3.52
CA LEU A 154 9.70 -3.52 3.76
C LEU A 154 10.81 -4.17 4.60
N GLN A 155 12.05 -3.70 4.54
CA GLN A 155 13.12 -4.19 5.41
C GLN A 155 12.88 -3.81 6.88
N SER A 156 12.41 -2.57 7.12
CA SER A 156 12.19 -2.05 8.47
C SER A 156 10.85 -2.48 9.09
N CYS A 157 9.83 -2.79 8.27
CA CYS A 157 8.46 -3.03 8.75
C CYS A 157 8.00 -4.47 8.48
N PRO A 158 8.40 -5.48 9.27
CA PRO A 158 8.26 -6.91 8.95
C PRO A 158 6.82 -7.38 8.70
N HIS A 159 5.83 -6.70 9.26
CA HIS A 159 4.41 -7.04 9.13
C HIS A 159 3.68 -6.32 8.00
N LEU A 160 4.34 -5.32 7.38
CA LEU A 160 3.80 -4.56 6.26
C LEU A 160 3.69 -5.43 5.01
N LYS A 161 2.55 -5.30 4.32
CA LYS A 161 2.34 -5.79 2.96
C LYS A 161 2.00 -4.66 2.00
N MET A 162 2.41 -4.82 0.75
CA MET A 162 2.16 -3.87 -0.33
C MET A 162 1.58 -4.58 -1.55
N LEU A 163 0.47 -4.05 -2.05
CA LEU A 163 -0.07 -4.33 -3.37
C LEU A 163 0.22 -3.13 -4.26
N VAL A 164 0.91 -3.33 -5.38
CA VAL A 164 1.29 -2.26 -6.30
C VAL A 164 0.65 -2.50 -7.64
N THR A 165 0.11 -1.47 -8.29
CA THR A 165 -0.23 -1.56 -9.72
C THR A 165 0.80 -0.80 -10.54
N SER A 166 1.30 -1.40 -11.60
CA SER A 166 2.24 -0.77 -12.52
C SER A 166 2.09 -1.32 -13.94
N ARG A 167 2.58 -0.61 -14.94
CA ARG A 167 2.69 -1.15 -16.31
C ARG A 167 3.85 -2.13 -16.46
N GLU A 168 4.87 -1.99 -15.62
CA GLU A 168 6.10 -2.76 -15.65
C GLU A 168 6.48 -3.28 -14.25
N ALA A 169 7.29 -4.34 -14.21
CA ALA A 169 7.79 -4.90 -12.96
C ALA A 169 8.75 -3.93 -12.27
N LEU A 170 8.64 -3.81 -10.94
CA LEU A 170 9.48 -2.91 -10.13
C LEU A 170 10.92 -3.41 -9.94
N ARG A 171 11.22 -4.66 -10.34
CA ARG A 171 12.55 -5.31 -10.20
C ARG A 171 13.12 -5.28 -8.78
N ILE A 172 12.25 -5.33 -7.78
CA ILE A 172 12.63 -5.47 -6.37
C ILE A 172 12.78 -6.96 -6.05
N HIS A 173 13.89 -7.35 -5.40
CA HIS A 173 14.08 -8.72 -4.94
C HIS A 173 12.98 -9.13 -3.94
N GLY A 174 12.39 -10.30 -4.16
CA GLY A 174 11.29 -10.81 -3.32
C GLY A 174 9.90 -10.26 -3.68
N ALA A 175 9.80 -9.39 -4.69
CA ALA A 175 8.50 -9.02 -5.26
C ALA A 175 7.87 -10.20 -6.00
N TYR A 176 6.58 -10.42 -5.76
CA TYR A 176 5.76 -11.33 -6.56
C TYR A 176 5.10 -10.54 -7.67
N GLU A 177 5.39 -10.91 -8.91
CA GLU A 177 4.72 -10.33 -10.07
C GLU A 177 3.45 -11.13 -10.39
N PHE A 178 2.34 -10.41 -10.60
CA PHE A 178 1.08 -11.00 -11.04
C PHE A 178 0.63 -10.28 -12.33
N PRO A 179 0.87 -10.88 -13.51
CA PRO A 179 0.41 -10.31 -14.77
C PRO A 179 -1.11 -10.32 -14.86
N VAL A 180 -1.70 -9.16 -15.17
CA VAL A 180 -3.13 -9.01 -15.40
C VAL A 180 -3.38 -9.04 -16.92
N PRO A 181 -3.93 -10.14 -17.46
CA PRO A 181 -4.22 -10.22 -18.89
C PRO A 181 -5.38 -9.29 -19.26
N PRO A 182 -5.49 -8.84 -20.52
CA PRO A 182 -6.75 -8.30 -21.04
C PRO A 182 -7.91 -9.28 -20.80
N LEU A 183 -9.14 -8.76 -20.71
CA LEU A 183 -10.32 -9.63 -20.63
C LEU A 183 -10.39 -10.50 -21.88
N ALA A 184 -10.69 -11.79 -21.68
CA ALA A 184 -10.98 -12.68 -22.79
C ALA A 184 -12.20 -12.16 -23.54
N LEU A 185 -12.12 -12.13 -24.87
CA LEU A 185 -13.30 -11.85 -25.67
C LEU A 185 -14.28 -13.01 -25.52
N PRO A 186 -15.59 -12.75 -25.36
CA PRO A 186 -16.58 -13.82 -25.43
C PRO A 186 -16.44 -14.53 -26.78
N ASP A 187 -16.70 -15.84 -26.80
CA ASP A 187 -16.72 -16.58 -28.06
C ASP A 187 -17.83 -15.99 -28.94
N LEU A 188 -17.44 -15.18 -29.93
CA LEU A 188 -18.37 -14.50 -30.83
C LEU A 188 -19.19 -15.49 -31.67
N LYS A 189 -18.81 -16.78 -31.69
CA LYS A 189 -19.57 -17.86 -32.34
C LYS A 189 -20.67 -18.43 -31.46
N HIS A 190 -20.65 -18.16 -30.16
CA HIS A 190 -21.61 -18.62 -29.17
C HIS A 190 -21.97 -17.49 -28.20
N LEU A 191 -22.48 -16.37 -28.74
CA LEU A 191 -23.05 -15.32 -27.91
C LEU A 191 -24.38 -15.83 -27.31
N PRO A 192 -24.64 -15.62 -26.00
CA PRO A 192 -25.97 -15.85 -25.46
C PRO A 192 -26.97 -14.92 -26.16
N ASP A 193 -28.22 -15.39 -26.32
CA ASP A 193 -29.27 -14.55 -26.89
C ASP A 193 -29.44 -13.29 -26.04
N ILE A 194 -29.61 -12.14 -26.70
CA ILE A 194 -29.79 -10.84 -26.05
C ILE A 194 -30.97 -10.84 -25.07
N GLU A 195 -31.94 -11.73 -25.27
CA GLU A 195 -33.10 -11.93 -24.37
C GLU A 195 -32.77 -12.65 -23.05
N THR A 196 -31.54 -13.14 -22.89
CA THR A 196 -31.07 -13.86 -21.69
C THR A 196 -30.01 -13.11 -20.86
N LEU A 197 -29.69 -11.86 -21.24
CA LEU A 197 -28.80 -10.94 -20.51
C LEU A 197 -29.58 -9.99 -19.60
#